data_AF-A0A4U0TLY0-F1
#
_entry.id   AF-A0A4U0TLY0-F1
#
_cell.length_a   1.000
_cell.length_b   1.000
_cell.length_c   1.000
_cell.angle_alpha   90.00
_cell.angle_beta   90.00
_cell.angle_gamma   90.00
#
_symmetry.space_group_name_H-M   'P 1'
#
loop_
_entity.id
_entity.type
_entity.pdbx_description
1 polymer ?
#
loop_
_entity_poly.entity_id
_entity_poly.type
_entity_poly.pdbx_seq_one_letter_code
_entity_poly.pdbx_strand_id
1 'polypeptide(L)'
;MPTVQIYIRTPNRFGSLAVLEEKRIRTHSQTIDRILSSNNNTSPRPQKQTVILEGAAPAALTYLLDRIRTNKESPNLHIKVHDLSLPKAVAIWEAAELLDLQPPQPHIQGHVIGYIAHAVLTPTEMGVLHRCFYPRREACKVWRVMVHQVAWCIVNGAYEEAEAVELKVAAMEWPELVEAVDGKIHEDLLPKRLAREERLARSVVLLLEVAMEVFAKVGREGVEFGMAQSGEQARAASLDT
;
A
#
# COMPACT_ATOMS: atom_id res chain seq x y z
N MET A 1 5.88 26.53 -34.42
CA MET A 1 6.00 26.58 -32.94
C MET A 1 7.27 25.85 -32.54
N PRO A 2 8.06 26.37 -31.56
CA PRO A 2 9.23 25.65 -31.04
C PRO A 2 8.83 24.30 -30.46
N THR A 3 9.64 23.28 -30.72
CA THR A 3 9.38 21.91 -30.25
C THR A 3 10.55 21.36 -29.44
N VAL A 4 10.22 20.46 -28.53
CA VAL A 4 11.18 19.75 -27.70
C VAL A 4 11.10 18.27 -28.06
N GLN A 5 12.23 17.71 -28.49
CA GLN A 5 12.38 16.28 -28.70
C GLN A 5 12.96 15.65 -27.43
N ILE A 6 12.20 14.75 -26.84
CA ILE A 6 12.56 14.09 -25.60
C ILE A 6 13.09 12.69 -25.93
N TYR A 7 14.25 12.39 -25.40
CA TYR A 7 14.89 11.10 -25.45
C TYR A 7 15.01 10.51 -24.05
N ILE A 8 15.10 9.20 -23.98
CA ILE A 8 15.45 8.49 -22.76
C ILE A 8 16.77 7.77 -22.93
N ARG A 9 17.58 7.80 -21.87
CA ARG A 9 18.75 6.93 -21.71
C ARG A 9 18.50 5.99 -20.53
N THR A 10 18.41 4.70 -20.82
CA THR A 10 18.49 3.61 -19.84
C THR A 10 19.80 2.84 -20.07
N PRO A 11 20.28 2.03 -19.11
CA PRO A 11 21.54 1.30 -19.27
C PRO A 11 21.64 0.48 -20.58
N ASN A 12 20.50 0.00 -21.08
CA ASN A 12 20.43 -0.88 -22.24
C ASN A 12 19.79 -0.22 -23.47
N ARG A 13 19.36 1.05 -23.41
CA ARG A 13 18.62 1.68 -24.51
C ARG A 13 18.74 3.20 -24.51
N PHE A 14 19.02 3.75 -25.69
CA PHE A 14 18.75 5.15 -26.01
C PHE A 14 17.61 5.20 -27.03
N GLY A 15 16.61 6.05 -26.81
CA GLY A 15 15.45 6.12 -27.71
C GLY A 15 14.67 7.42 -27.61
N SER A 16 14.07 7.84 -28.72
CA SER A 16 13.15 8.98 -28.71
C SER A 16 11.84 8.55 -28.06
N LEU A 17 11.36 9.36 -27.11
CA LEU A 17 10.09 9.14 -26.43
C LEU A 17 8.95 9.93 -27.08
N ALA A 18 9.15 11.22 -27.30
CA ALA A 18 8.11 12.11 -27.79
C ALA A 18 8.68 13.40 -28.39
N VAL A 19 7.85 14.06 -29.20
CA VAL A 19 8.04 15.44 -29.64
C VAL A 19 6.84 16.24 -29.15
N LEU A 20 7.08 17.28 -28.35
CA LEU A 20 6.03 18.15 -27.80
C LEU A 20 6.30 19.61 -28.14
N GLU A 21 5.24 20.42 -28.12
CA GLU A 21 5.35 21.87 -28.13
C GLU A 21 6.07 22.35 -26.86
N GLU A 22 7.05 23.24 -27.03
CA GLU A 22 7.89 23.71 -25.93
C GLU A 22 7.08 24.38 -24.81
N LYS A 23 6.12 25.24 -25.17
CA LYS A 23 5.27 25.94 -24.20
C LYS A 23 4.54 24.93 -23.29
N ARG A 24 3.96 23.89 -23.90
CA ARG A 24 3.15 22.89 -23.21
C ARG A 24 3.96 22.06 -22.22
N ILE A 25 5.13 21.58 -22.63
CA ILE A 25 5.96 20.75 -21.74
C ILE A 25 6.56 21.57 -20.60
N ARG A 26 6.93 22.84 -20.85
CA ARG A 26 7.40 23.76 -19.78
C ARG A 26 6.33 24.06 -18.75
N THR A 27 5.06 24.20 -19.17
CA THR A 27 3.94 24.42 -18.23
C THR A 27 3.75 23.25 -17.26
N HIS A 28 4.07 22.02 -17.67
CA HIS A 28 3.75 20.82 -16.92
C HIS A 28 4.96 20.09 -16.33
N SER A 29 6.20 20.48 -16.64
CA SER A 29 7.42 19.85 -16.11
C SER A 29 8.46 20.90 -15.73
N GLN A 30 8.70 21.07 -14.43
CA GLN A 30 9.74 22.00 -13.97
C GLN A 30 11.14 21.48 -14.31
N THR A 31 11.35 20.17 -14.34
CA THR A 31 12.65 19.59 -14.74
C THR A 31 12.99 19.98 -16.17
N ILE A 32 12.05 19.82 -17.10
CA ILE A 32 12.26 20.20 -18.50
C ILE A 32 12.40 21.70 -18.64
N ASP A 33 11.61 22.50 -17.91
CA ASP A 33 11.75 23.95 -17.92
C ASP A 33 13.16 24.39 -17.48
N ARG A 34 13.69 23.83 -16.40
CA ARG A 34 15.06 24.09 -15.94
C ARG A 34 16.13 23.70 -16.96
N ILE A 35 16.01 22.53 -17.59
CA ILE A 35 16.95 22.05 -18.62
C ILE A 35 16.96 23.01 -19.81
N LEU A 36 15.79 23.34 -20.34
CA LEU A 36 15.68 24.20 -21.52
C LEU A 36 16.07 25.65 -21.20
N SER A 37 15.79 26.14 -19.99
CA SER A 37 16.23 27.47 -19.55
C SER A 37 17.75 27.57 -19.41
N SER A 38 18.41 26.49 -19.01
CA SER A 38 19.88 26.42 -18.98
C SER A 38 20.51 26.45 -20.38
N ASN A 39 19.81 25.90 -21.38
CA ASN A 39 20.25 25.85 -22.77
C ASN A 39 19.97 27.15 -23.56
N ASN A 40 19.11 28.03 -23.04
CA ASN A 40 18.70 29.28 -23.70
C ASN A 40 19.78 30.38 -23.70
N ASN A 41 20.97 30.14 -23.14
CA ASN A 41 22.13 31.05 -23.25
C ASN A 41 22.76 31.09 -24.66
N THR A 42 22.23 30.30 -25.60
CA THR A 42 22.73 30.20 -26.97
C THR A 42 21.80 30.97 -27.91
N SER A 43 22.25 32.11 -28.43
CA SER A 43 21.57 32.84 -29.50
C SER A 43 22.19 32.47 -30.85
N PRO A 44 21.41 32.11 -31.88
CA PRO A 44 19.94 32.12 -31.95
C PRO A 44 19.27 30.88 -31.29
N ARG A 45 18.08 31.07 -30.73
CA ARG A 45 17.29 30.00 -30.09
C ARG A 45 16.87 28.95 -31.13
N PRO A 46 17.25 27.67 -30.97
CA PRO A 46 16.93 26.65 -31.96
C PRO A 46 15.42 26.35 -31.99
N GLN A 47 14.88 26.14 -33.19
CA GLN A 47 13.47 25.79 -33.42
C GLN A 47 13.10 24.40 -32.88
N LYS A 48 14.11 23.55 -32.68
CA LYS A 48 14.00 22.21 -32.11
C LYS A 48 15.05 22.04 -31.01
N GLN A 49 14.61 21.81 -29.78
CA GLN A 49 15.49 21.54 -28.64
C GLN A 49 15.46 20.05 -28.32
N THR A 50 16.57 19.53 -27.78
CA THR A 50 16.67 18.12 -27.37
C THR A 50 16.84 18.03 -25.86
N VAL A 51 16.05 17.15 -25.23
CA VAL A 51 16.15 16.84 -23.79
C VAL A 51 16.36 15.33 -23.65
N ILE A 52 17.31 14.95 -22.79
CA ILE A 52 17.58 13.55 -22.45
C ILE A 52 17.17 13.35 -20.99
N LEU A 53 16.30 12.37 -20.76
CA LEU A 53 15.83 11.99 -19.43
C LEU A 53 16.42 10.62 -19.03
N GLU A 54 16.68 10.46 -17.74
CA GLU A 54 17.32 9.27 -17.16
C GLU A 54 16.66 8.90 -15.84
N GLY A 55 16.76 7.62 -15.45
CA GLY A 55 16.34 7.17 -14.13
C GLY A 55 14.84 6.89 -13.96
N ALA A 56 14.04 6.84 -15.03
CA ALA A 56 12.65 6.40 -14.97
C ALA A 56 12.34 5.37 -16.07
N ALA A 57 11.27 4.60 -15.88
CA ALA A 57 10.84 3.60 -16.85
C ALA A 57 10.32 4.26 -18.16
N PRO A 58 10.79 3.83 -19.35
CA PRO A 58 10.37 4.43 -20.62
C PRO A 58 8.85 4.48 -20.80
N ALA A 59 8.13 3.39 -20.47
CA ALA A 59 6.69 3.32 -20.62
C ALA A 59 5.93 4.31 -19.72
N ALA A 60 6.42 4.55 -18.50
CA ALA A 60 5.83 5.51 -17.58
C ALA A 60 6.04 6.95 -18.07
N LEU A 61 7.25 7.26 -18.57
CA LEU A 61 7.51 8.56 -19.18
C LEU A 61 6.67 8.78 -20.44
N THR A 62 6.58 7.80 -21.34
CA THR A 62 5.68 7.87 -22.50
C THR A 62 4.24 8.14 -22.07
N TYR A 63 3.74 7.43 -21.06
CA TYR A 63 2.39 7.65 -20.53
C TYR A 63 2.18 9.09 -20.06
N LEU A 64 3.09 9.64 -19.26
CA LEU A 64 3.00 11.01 -18.75
C LEU A 64 3.12 12.06 -19.87
N LEU A 65 4.06 11.87 -20.80
CA LEU A 65 4.25 12.77 -21.93
C LEU A 65 3.03 12.77 -22.87
N ASP A 66 2.39 11.62 -23.06
CA ASP A 66 1.15 11.52 -23.81
C ASP A 66 -0.01 12.24 -23.12
N ARG A 67 -0.09 12.17 -21.78
CA ARG A 67 -1.06 12.96 -21.01
C ARG A 67 -0.82 14.45 -21.15
N ILE A 68 0.43 14.91 -21.04
CA ILE A 68 0.78 16.32 -21.27
C ILE A 68 0.43 16.75 -22.69
N ARG A 69 0.76 15.91 -23.68
CA ARG A 69 0.48 16.18 -25.09
C ARG A 69 -1.02 16.32 -25.38
N THR A 70 -1.84 15.46 -24.79
CA THR A 70 -3.29 15.42 -25.05
C THR A 70 -4.10 16.31 -24.12
N ASN A 71 -3.50 16.84 -23.04
CA ASN A 71 -4.17 17.80 -22.19
C ASN A 71 -4.52 19.04 -23.03
N LYS A 72 -5.78 19.48 -22.92
CA LYS A 72 -6.16 20.81 -23.41
C LYS A 72 -5.30 21.80 -22.62
N GLU A 73 -4.99 22.98 -23.16
CA GLU A 73 -4.04 23.96 -22.59
C GLU A 73 -4.36 24.49 -21.16
N SER A 74 -5.26 23.81 -20.45
CA SER A 74 -5.50 23.95 -19.02
C SER A 74 -4.26 23.60 -18.20
N PRO A 75 -3.96 24.39 -17.17
CA PRO A 75 -2.95 24.03 -16.18
C PRO A 75 -3.32 22.78 -15.36
N ASN A 76 -4.57 22.30 -15.44
CA ASN A 76 -5.04 21.15 -14.67
C ASN A 76 -4.62 19.84 -15.35
N LEU A 77 -3.42 19.37 -15.05
CA LEU A 77 -2.97 18.01 -15.40
C LEU A 77 -3.39 17.05 -14.28
N HIS A 78 -4.15 16.01 -14.63
CA HIS A 78 -4.49 14.92 -13.72
C HIS A 78 -4.04 13.58 -14.28
N ILE A 79 -3.23 12.86 -13.49
CA ILE A 79 -2.71 11.54 -13.86
C ILE A 79 -3.54 10.44 -13.20
N LYS A 80 -4.29 9.68 -14.01
CA LYS A 80 -5.08 8.52 -13.57
C LYS A 80 -4.16 7.32 -13.31
N VAL A 81 -4.24 6.71 -12.12
CA VAL A 81 -3.45 5.51 -11.75
C VAL A 81 -4.25 4.35 -11.13
N HIS A 82 -5.54 4.53 -10.82
CA HIS A 82 -6.31 3.55 -10.03
C HIS A 82 -6.61 2.22 -10.75
N ASP A 83 -6.54 2.19 -12.08
CA ASP A 83 -6.74 0.96 -12.87
C ASP A 83 -5.42 0.25 -13.19
N LEU A 84 -4.30 0.69 -12.59
CA LEU A 84 -2.97 0.20 -12.91
C LEU A 84 -2.48 -0.76 -11.84
N SER A 85 -1.78 -1.81 -12.27
CA SER A 85 -1.02 -2.66 -11.36
C SER A 85 -0.03 -1.84 -10.53
N LEU A 86 0.22 -2.25 -9.28
CA LEU A 86 1.13 -1.55 -8.37
C LEU A 86 2.50 -1.20 -9.01
N PRO A 87 3.20 -2.10 -9.73
CA PRO A 87 4.48 -1.75 -10.36
C PRO A 87 4.38 -0.60 -11.38
N LYS A 88 3.26 -0.51 -12.10
CA LYS A 88 3.01 0.59 -13.05
C LYS A 88 2.72 1.90 -12.32
N ALA A 89 1.94 1.85 -11.24
CA ALA A 89 1.67 3.04 -10.43
C ALA A 89 2.97 3.60 -9.81
N VAL A 90 3.85 2.72 -9.31
CA VAL A 90 5.18 3.12 -8.80
C VAL A 90 6.06 3.72 -9.89
N ALA A 91 6.14 3.08 -11.06
CA ALA A 91 6.92 3.62 -12.18
C ALA A 91 6.40 5.00 -12.66
N ILE A 92 5.08 5.22 -12.63
CA ILE A 92 4.47 6.52 -12.92
C ILE A 92 4.79 7.54 -11.84
N TRP A 93 4.79 7.14 -10.57
CA TRP A 93 5.23 8.01 -9.48
C TRP A 93 6.68 8.46 -9.67
N GLU A 94 7.61 7.54 -9.94
CA GLU A 94 9.03 7.89 -10.20
C GLU A 94 9.18 8.81 -11.41
N ALA A 95 8.46 8.55 -12.48
CA ALA A 95 8.48 9.40 -13.68
C ALA A 95 7.87 10.79 -13.40
N ALA A 96 6.84 10.89 -12.54
CA ALA A 96 6.24 12.15 -12.14
C ALA A 96 7.20 12.99 -11.28
N GLU A 97 7.93 12.34 -10.37
CA GLU A 97 8.99 12.97 -9.57
C GLU A 97 10.15 13.44 -10.46
N LEU A 98 10.60 12.60 -11.41
CA LEU A 98 11.66 12.96 -12.36
C LEU A 98 11.28 14.19 -13.19
N LEU A 99 10.04 14.25 -13.68
CA LEU A 99 9.56 15.36 -14.48
C LEU A 99 9.23 16.60 -13.62
N ASP A 100 9.10 16.45 -12.31
CA ASP A 100 8.65 17.49 -11.39
C ASP A 100 7.33 18.11 -11.91
N LEU A 101 6.31 17.24 -12.02
CA LEU A 101 5.06 17.55 -12.69
C LEU A 101 4.29 18.69 -12.02
N GLN A 102 3.68 19.53 -12.86
CA GLN A 102 2.84 20.65 -12.43
C GLN A 102 1.40 20.50 -12.94
N PRO A 103 0.40 20.55 -12.04
CA PRO A 103 0.53 20.64 -10.57
C PRO A 103 1.09 19.34 -9.94
N PRO A 104 1.56 19.39 -8.67
CA PRO A 104 1.96 18.19 -7.94
C PRO A 104 0.87 17.11 -7.92
N GLN A 105 1.28 15.84 -7.93
CA GLN A 105 0.36 14.68 -8.06
C GLN A 105 0.35 13.78 -6.79
N PRO A 106 0.01 14.31 -5.59
CA PRO A 106 0.12 13.56 -4.33
C PRO A 106 -0.81 12.34 -4.25
N HIS A 107 -1.89 12.30 -5.05
CA HIS A 107 -2.81 11.17 -5.08
C HIS A 107 -2.18 9.90 -5.66
N ILE A 108 -1.10 9.99 -6.45
CA ILE A 108 -0.39 8.81 -6.95
C ILE A 108 0.25 8.06 -5.77
N GLN A 109 0.97 8.78 -4.91
CA GLN A 109 1.52 8.21 -3.68
C GLN A 109 0.41 7.71 -2.75
N GLY A 110 -0.68 8.47 -2.62
CA GLY A 110 -1.85 8.06 -1.84
C GLY A 110 -2.44 6.73 -2.32
N HIS A 111 -2.54 6.53 -3.63
CA HIS A 111 -3.01 5.28 -4.23
C HIS A 111 -2.07 4.11 -3.92
N VAL A 112 -0.75 4.29 -4.07
CA VAL A 112 0.26 3.27 -3.73
C VAL A 112 0.13 2.84 -2.26
N ILE A 113 -0.01 3.81 -1.34
CA ILE A 113 -0.18 3.52 0.10
C ILE A 113 -1.48 2.77 0.36
N GLY A 114 -2.58 3.22 -0.24
CA GLY A 114 -3.89 2.58 -0.09
C GLY A 114 -3.89 1.14 -0.61
N TYR A 115 -3.21 0.87 -1.73
CA TYR A 115 -3.03 -0.48 -2.24
C TYR A 115 -2.27 -1.35 -1.24
N ILE A 116 -1.09 -0.90 -0.79
CA ILE A 116 -0.23 -1.68 0.11
C ILE A 116 -0.98 -2.03 1.41
N ALA A 117 -1.69 -1.08 2.01
CA ALA A 117 -2.35 -1.28 3.30
C ALA A 117 -3.43 -2.38 3.31
N HIS A 118 -3.87 -2.86 2.14
CA HIS A 118 -4.94 -3.83 2.00
C HIS A 118 -4.56 -5.05 1.13
N ALA A 119 -3.29 -5.15 0.70
CA ALA A 119 -2.84 -6.21 -0.20
C ALA A 119 -1.91 -7.21 0.50
N VAL A 120 -1.92 -8.45 0.01
CA VAL A 120 -0.86 -9.44 0.22
C VAL A 120 0.16 -9.20 -0.89
N LEU A 121 1.36 -8.71 -0.55
CA LEU A 121 2.33 -8.27 -1.54
C LEU A 121 3.08 -9.45 -2.13
N THR A 122 3.25 -9.43 -3.45
CA THR A 122 4.13 -10.39 -4.12
C THR A 122 5.61 -10.01 -3.95
N PRO A 123 6.56 -10.96 -4.14
CA PRO A 123 7.99 -10.66 -4.15
C PRO A 123 8.38 -9.56 -5.15
N THR A 124 7.73 -9.55 -6.31
CA THR A 124 7.96 -8.53 -7.35
C THR A 124 7.55 -7.14 -6.87
N GLU A 125 6.37 -7.02 -6.27
CA GLU A 125 5.86 -5.74 -5.76
C GLU A 125 6.69 -5.22 -4.59
N MET A 126 7.06 -6.10 -3.66
CA MET A 126 7.97 -5.76 -2.56
C MET A 126 9.30 -5.21 -3.11
N GLY A 127 9.90 -5.88 -4.10
CA GLY A 127 11.16 -5.42 -4.68
C GLY A 127 11.05 -4.08 -5.42
N VAL A 128 9.95 -3.85 -6.14
CA VAL A 128 9.70 -2.56 -6.81
C VAL A 128 9.53 -1.43 -5.78
N LEU A 129 8.75 -1.67 -4.72
CA LEU A 129 8.56 -0.69 -3.65
C LEU A 129 9.86 -0.41 -2.89
N HIS A 130 10.62 -1.45 -2.56
CA HIS A 130 11.90 -1.30 -1.87
C HIS A 130 12.86 -0.41 -2.68
N ARG A 131 13.14 -0.78 -3.93
CA ARG A 131 14.10 -0.04 -4.79
C ARG A 131 13.70 1.43 -4.97
N CYS A 132 12.41 1.71 -5.14
CA CYS A 132 11.91 3.06 -5.34
C CYS A 132 11.91 3.90 -4.05
N PHE A 133 11.44 3.33 -2.93
CA PHE A 133 11.12 4.12 -1.72
C PHE A 133 12.13 4.00 -0.59
N TYR A 134 13.01 2.99 -0.57
CA TYR A 134 14.04 2.87 0.48
C TYR A 134 14.98 4.09 0.58
N PRO A 135 15.49 4.66 -0.54
CA PRO A 135 16.32 5.87 -0.49
C PRO A 135 15.58 7.08 0.10
N ARG A 136 14.25 7.05 0.11
CA ARG A 136 13.35 8.13 0.52
C ARG A 136 12.58 7.79 1.80
N ARG A 137 12.97 6.72 2.50
CA ARG A 137 12.19 6.11 3.60
C ARG A 137 11.89 7.08 4.74
N GLU A 138 12.73 8.08 4.98
CA GLU A 138 12.49 9.09 6.01
C GLU A 138 11.35 10.05 5.61
N ALA A 139 11.43 10.60 4.39
CA ALA A 139 10.48 11.58 3.86
C ALA A 139 9.17 10.98 3.35
N CYS A 140 9.18 9.72 2.91
CA CYS A 140 8.04 9.04 2.31
C CYS A 140 7.65 7.79 3.11
N LYS A 141 6.38 7.74 3.56
CA LYS A 141 5.88 6.63 4.39
C LYS A 141 5.65 5.32 3.62
N VAL A 142 5.70 5.31 2.29
CA VAL A 142 5.41 4.13 1.46
C VAL A 142 6.23 2.92 1.89
N TRP A 143 7.55 3.10 2.08
CA TRP A 143 8.43 2.01 2.48
C TRP A 143 8.08 1.45 3.86
N ARG A 144 7.80 2.31 4.85
CA ARG A 144 7.39 1.89 6.20
C ARG A 144 6.04 1.17 6.19
N VAL A 145 5.11 1.59 5.33
CA VAL A 145 3.79 0.93 5.15
C VAL A 145 3.98 -0.45 4.53
N MET A 146 4.87 -0.60 3.54
CA MET A 146 5.23 -1.91 2.97
C MET A 146 5.82 -2.84 4.02
N VAL A 147 6.82 -2.39 4.80
CA VAL A 147 7.41 -3.20 5.88
C VAL A 147 6.35 -3.66 6.88
N HIS A 148 5.50 -2.73 7.33
CA HIS A 148 4.40 -3.06 8.24
C HIS A 148 3.45 -4.09 7.64
N GLN A 149 3.03 -3.91 6.38
CA GLN A 149 2.09 -4.82 5.74
C GLN A 149 2.67 -6.22 5.58
N VAL A 150 3.91 -6.33 5.10
CA VAL A 150 4.59 -7.62 4.96
C VAL A 150 4.68 -8.34 6.30
N ALA A 151 5.17 -7.65 7.33
CA ALA A 151 5.28 -8.20 8.68
C ALA A 151 3.90 -8.59 9.24
N TRP A 152 2.87 -7.79 9.00
CA TRP A 152 1.50 -8.07 9.44
C TRP A 152 0.93 -9.31 8.75
N CYS A 153 1.09 -9.45 7.43
CA CYS A 153 0.65 -10.62 6.69
C CYS A 153 1.36 -11.89 7.18
N ILE A 154 2.68 -11.83 7.46
CA ILE A 154 3.43 -12.96 8.04
C ILE A 154 2.88 -13.32 9.43
N VAL A 155 2.75 -12.33 10.32
CA VAL A 155 2.28 -12.56 11.70
C VAL A 155 0.85 -13.08 11.72
N ASN A 156 0.00 -12.74 10.77
CA ASN A 156 -1.39 -13.19 10.74
C ASN A 156 -1.64 -14.38 9.81
N GLY A 157 -0.58 -14.98 9.24
CA GLY A 157 -0.71 -16.16 8.37
C GLY A 157 -1.49 -15.88 7.08
N ALA A 158 -1.39 -14.66 6.54
CA ALA A 158 -2.04 -14.27 5.29
C ALA A 158 -1.31 -14.77 4.03
N TYR A 159 -0.03 -15.14 4.16
CA TYR A 159 0.72 -15.82 3.11
C TYR A 159 0.57 -17.33 3.27
N GLU A 160 0.45 -18.03 2.14
CA GLU A 160 0.70 -19.47 2.13
C GLU A 160 2.18 -19.75 2.44
N GLU A 161 2.51 -20.95 2.93
CA GLU A 161 3.88 -21.29 3.34
C GLU A 161 4.90 -21.12 2.21
N ALA A 162 4.53 -21.55 0.99
CA ALA A 162 5.37 -21.38 -0.20
C ALA A 162 5.58 -19.90 -0.56
N GLU A 163 4.52 -19.08 -0.52
CA GLU A 163 4.60 -17.64 -0.80
C GLU A 163 5.48 -16.92 0.23
N ALA A 164 5.37 -17.29 1.51
CA ALA A 164 6.18 -16.73 2.57
C ALA A 164 7.68 -17.04 2.37
N VAL A 165 8.00 -18.25 1.89
CA VAL A 165 9.37 -18.64 1.54
C VAL A 165 9.88 -17.82 0.36
N GLU A 166 9.11 -17.69 -0.72
CA GLU A 166 9.49 -16.88 -1.88
C GLU A 166 9.71 -15.41 -1.52
N LEU A 167 8.84 -14.85 -0.69
CA LEU A 167 8.97 -13.47 -0.21
C LEU A 167 10.26 -13.29 0.60
N LYS A 168 10.56 -14.22 1.51
CA LYS A 168 11.80 -14.19 2.30
C LYS A 168 13.03 -14.29 1.41
N VAL A 169 13.06 -15.24 0.47
CA VAL A 169 14.17 -15.43 -0.47
C VAL A 169 14.41 -14.16 -1.28
N ALA A 170 13.35 -13.55 -1.82
CA ALA A 170 13.48 -12.29 -2.55
C ALA A 170 13.98 -11.14 -1.66
N ALA A 171 13.58 -11.09 -0.39
CA ALA A 171 14.05 -10.08 0.55
C ALA A 171 15.55 -10.23 0.89
N MET A 172 16.15 -11.41 0.75
CA MET A 172 17.58 -11.64 1.04
C MET A 172 18.52 -10.80 0.14
N GLU A 173 18.03 -10.28 -0.99
CA GLU A 173 18.76 -9.30 -1.80
C GLU A 173 18.98 -7.95 -1.07
N TRP A 174 18.17 -7.66 -0.05
CA TRP A 174 18.13 -6.41 0.70
C TRP A 174 18.17 -6.69 2.21
N PRO A 175 19.36 -6.88 2.82
CA PRO A 175 19.50 -7.19 4.25
C PRO A 175 18.77 -6.21 5.17
N GLU A 176 18.76 -4.92 4.83
CA GLU A 176 18.05 -3.87 5.56
C GLU A 176 16.52 -4.02 5.52
N LEU A 177 15.99 -4.65 4.48
CA LEU A 177 14.56 -4.96 4.40
C LEU A 177 14.24 -6.15 5.30
N VAL A 178 15.09 -7.17 5.30
CA VAL A 178 14.97 -8.33 6.19
C VAL A 178 14.97 -7.87 7.64
N GLU A 179 15.98 -7.09 8.04
CA GLU A 179 16.09 -6.56 9.39
C GLU A 179 14.86 -5.74 9.80
N ALA A 180 14.36 -4.88 8.91
CA ALA A 180 13.19 -4.06 9.20
C ALA A 180 11.90 -4.87 9.33
N VAL A 181 11.71 -5.90 8.50
CA VAL A 181 10.55 -6.80 8.59
C VAL A 181 10.64 -7.64 9.86
N ASP A 182 11.80 -8.24 10.15
CA ASP A 182 12.00 -9.07 11.33
C ASP A 182 11.84 -8.26 12.63
N GLY A 183 12.44 -7.07 12.70
CA GLY A 183 12.23 -6.15 13.82
C GLY A 183 10.75 -5.81 14.00
N LYS A 184 10.04 -5.53 12.90
CA LYS A 184 8.59 -5.25 12.96
C LYS A 184 7.76 -6.45 13.43
N ILE A 185 8.14 -7.67 13.05
CA ILE A 185 7.51 -8.91 13.52
C ILE A 185 7.75 -9.08 15.02
N HIS A 186 9.01 -9.10 15.45
CA HIS A 186 9.39 -9.55 16.79
C HIS A 186 9.22 -8.49 17.87
N GLU A 187 9.44 -7.21 17.54
CA GLU A 187 9.40 -6.12 18.53
C GLU A 187 8.01 -5.48 18.65
N ASP A 188 7.16 -5.61 17.62
CA ASP A 188 5.89 -4.89 17.57
C ASP A 188 4.69 -5.83 17.38
N LEU A 189 4.61 -6.55 16.26
CA LEU A 189 3.36 -7.20 15.84
C LEU A 189 3.09 -8.52 16.56
N LEU A 190 4.09 -9.39 16.71
CA LEU A 190 3.93 -10.68 17.37
C LEU A 190 3.56 -10.54 18.85
N PRO A 191 4.24 -9.68 19.66
CA PRO A 191 3.82 -9.45 21.05
C PRO A 191 2.38 -8.94 21.16
N LYS A 192 1.97 -8.02 20.27
CA LYS A 192 0.59 -7.49 20.24
C LYS A 192 -0.44 -8.56 19.89
N ARG A 193 -0.10 -9.47 18.96
CA ARG A 193 -0.96 -10.61 18.59
C ARG A 193 -1.13 -11.55 19.79
N LEU A 194 -0.03 -11.98 20.41
CA LEU A 194 -0.06 -12.89 21.57
C LEU A 194 -0.85 -12.28 22.75
N ALA A 195 -0.62 -11.00 23.08
CA ALA A 195 -1.37 -10.31 24.13
C ALA A 195 -2.86 -10.14 23.80
N ARG A 196 -3.24 -10.10 22.51
CA ARG A 196 -4.64 -10.10 22.08
C ARG A 196 -5.26 -11.50 22.21
N GLU A 197 -4.55 -12.54 21.78
CA GLU A 197 -5.00 -13.93 21.89
C GLU A 197 -5.19 -14.35 23.35
N GLU A 198 -4.26 -13.99 24.23
CA GLU A 198 -4.38 -14.26 25.66
C GLU A 198 -5.61 -13.57 26.27
N ARG A 199 -5.85 -12.29 25.93
CA ARG A 199 -7.05 -11.57 26.38
C ARG A 199 -8.33 -12.23 25.89
N LEU A 200 -8.36 -12.66 24.63
CA LEU A 200 -9.52 -13.36 24.06
C LEU A 200 -9.77 -14.70 24.76
N ALA A 201 -8.73 -15.50 24.99
CA ALA A 201 -8.83 -16.76 25.70
C ALA A 201 -9.41 -16.57 27.11
N ARG A 202 -8.91 -15.57 27.87
CA ARG A 202 -9.44 -15.23 29.20
C ARG A 202 -10.91 -14.84 29.16
N SER A 203 -11.32 -14.02 28.18
CA SER A 203 -12.74 -13.63 28.03
C SER A 203 -13.64 -14.81 27.71
N VAL A 204 -13.18 -15.76 26.88
CA VAL A 204 -13.94 -16.98 26.56
C VAL A 204 -14.11 -17.86 27.79
N VAL A 205 -13.05 -18.04 28.60
CA VAL A 205 -13.14 -18.80 29.85
C VAL A 205 -14.15 -18.16 30.81
N LEU A 206 -14.07 -16.84 31.02
CA LEU A 206 -15.01 -16.12 31.89
C LEU A 206 -16.46 -16.24 31.40
N LEU A 207 -16.69 -16.15 30.10
CA LEU A 207 -18.03 -16.33 29.53
C LEU A 207 -18.57 -17.76 29.74
N LEU A 208 -17.71 -18.78 29.63
CA LEU A 208 -18.09 -20.16 29.89
C LEU A 208 -18.39 -20.38 31.38
N GLU A 209 -17.60 -19.81 32.30
CA GLU A 209 -17.86 -19.87 33.74
C GLU A 209 -19.21 -19.23 34.09
N VAL A 210 -19.46 -18.01 33.60
CA VAL A 210 -20.74 -17.31 33.82
C VAL A 210 -21.90 -18.10 33.22
N ALA A 211 -21.74 -18.65 32.01
CA ALA A 211 -22.77 -19.49 31.40
C ALA A 211 -23.06 -20.73 32.24
N MET A 212 -22.04 -21.43 32.74
CA MET A 212 -22.21 -22.59 33.62
C MET A 212 -22.91 -22.22 34.94
N GLU A 213 -22.57 -21.09 35.55
CA GLU A 213 -23.25 -20.61 36.77
C GLU A 213 -24.73 -20.32 36.51
N VAL A 214 -25.05 -19.67 35.40
CA VAL A 214 -26.43 -19.39 34.99
C VAL A 214 -27.20 -20.69 34.75
N PHE A 215 -26.63 -21.63 33.99
CA PHE A 215 -27.25 -22.94 33.76
C PHE A 215 -27.46 -23.72 35.05
N ALA A 216 -26.49 -23.72 35.97
CA ALA A 216 -26.62 -24.37 37.27
C ALA A 216 -27.70 -23.72 38.13
N LYS A 217 -27.83 -22.38 38.09
CA LYS A 217 -28.88 -21.65 38.81
C LYS A 217 -30.27 -21.94 38.25
N VAL A 218 -30.45 -21.87 36.94
CA VAL A 218 -31.72 -22.20 36.27
C VAL A 218 -32.10 -23.67 36.50
N GLY A 219 -31.13 -24.59 36.47
CA GLY A 219 -31.35 -26.00 36.77
C GLY A 219 -31.81 -26.25 38.21
N ARG A 220 -31.24 -25.53 39.19
CA ARG A 220 -31.68 -25.61 40.60
C ARG A 220 -33.08 -25.03 40.79
N GLU A 221 -33.35 -23.86 40.22
CA GLU A 221 -34.68 -23.22 40.30
C GLU A 221 -35.77 -24.07 39.61
N GLY A 222 -35.46 -24.74 38.49
CA GLY A 222 -36.39 -25.66 37.81
C GLY A 222 -36.72 -26.93 38.61
N VAL A 223 -35.74 -27.47 39.36
CA VAL A 223 -35.95 -28.62 40.25
C VAL A 223 -36.77 -28.22 41.49
N GLU A 224 -36.48 -27.06 42.09
CA GLU A 224 -37.26 -26.54 43.23
C GLU A 224 -38.71 -26.24 42.84
N PHE A 225 -38.97 -25.70 41.64
CA PHE A 225 -40.34 -25.46 41.15
C PHE A 225 -41.10 -26.77 40.88
N GLY A 226 -40.43 -27.80 40.34
CA GLY A 226 -41.02 -29.13 40.14
C GLY A 226 -41.31 -29.88 41.45
N MET A 227 -40.45 -29.73 42.45
CA MET A 227 -40.70 -30.28 43.80
C MET A 227 -41.81 -29.53 44.54
N ALA A 228 -41.93 -28.22 44.36
CA ALA A 228 -43.03 -27.43 44.93
C ALA A 228 -44.40 -27.83 44.34
N GLN A 229 -44.50 -28.00 43.01
CA GLN A 229 -45.75 -28.45 42.36
C GLN A 229 -46.15 -29.87 42.73
N SER A 230 -45.20 -30.80 42.84
CA SER A 230 -45.47 -32.18 43.24
C SER A 230 -45.85 -32.31 44.71
N GLY A 231 -45.29 -31.49 45.61
CA GLY A 231 -45.71 -31.40 47.01
C GLY A 231 -47.09 -30.77 47.20
N GLU A 232 -47.47 -29.80 46.38
CA GLU A 232 -48.78 -29.14 46.42
C GLU A 232 -49.89 -30.07 45.85
N GLN A 233 -49.59 -30.84 44.79
CA GLN A 233 -50.48 -31.90 44.30
C GLN A 233 -50.63 -33.07 45.29
N ALA A 234 -49.57 -33.46 45.99
CA ALA A 234 -49.64 -34.50 47.02
C ALA A 234 -50.46 -34.06 48.25
N ARG A 235 -50.44 -32.77 48.61
CA ARG A 235 -51.28 -32.22 49.68
C ARG A 235 -52.75 -32.12 49.28
N ALA A 236 -53.06 -31.74 48.04
CA ALA A 236 -54.42 -31.71 47.53
C ALA A 236 -55.07 -33.11 47.52
N ALA A 237 -54.30 -34.17 47.27
CA ALA A 237 -54.79 -35.55 47.29
C ALA A 237 -55.03 -36.14 48.70
N SER A 238 -54.58 -35.48 49.77
CA SER A 238 -54.72 -35.95 51.17
C SER A 238 -55.89 -35.32 51.94
N LEU A 239 -56.62 -34.40 51.32
CA LEU A 239 -57.77 -33.69 51.90
C LEU A 239 -59.13 -34.29 51.51
N ASP A 240 -59.15 -35.39 50.74
CA ASP A 240 -60.35 -36.08 50.25
C ASP A 240 -60.54 -37.50 50.86
N THR A 241 -60.11 -37.71 52.11
CA THR A 241 -60.43 -38.92 52.90
C THR A 241 -60.93 -38.58 54.29
#